data_AF-A0A2G9GBX9-F1
#
_entry.id   AF-A0A2G9GBX9-F1
#
_cell.length_a   1.000
_cell.length_b   1.000
_cell.length_c   1.000
_cell.angle_alpha   90.00
_cell.angle_beta   90.00
_cell.angle_gamma   90.00
#
_symmetry.space_group_name_H-M   'P 1'
#
loop_
_entity.id
_entity.type
_entity.pdbx_description
1 polymer ?
#
loop_
_entity_poly.entity_id
_entity_poly.type
_entity_poly.pdbx_seq_one_letter_code
_entity_poly.pdbx_strand_id
1 'polypeptide(L)'
;MVKQILLTLILLFLAAPTHCRKRHVIDIRWPNLYPESFTWDPKSDHFIAGSLRRPQLISVSDAGVVSALLSDDSLPSNSSFVGISLDPRLHRLLVVVRGFSPPFSALVSYDLPTFRQLFLTPLDDLLPSAIGANDVAVDYSGNAYVTDSVNDVIFKVTEQGKATILSRSQAFKSYPVVDHTVPYHNCGLNGVIYNPKGYLLVTQSNTGRLFKVSVDDGAARRVILNKDLTAADGIAVRGDGVVLVVSQHKLYFLKSQDSWSEGVVFDETALEEERHASAVSVGAENRVYVLYGHVNEGMMGNTERDEFSIVEVESEKESKEENVWIFVLIGVGLVYFLIWRFQMRQLVQDMNKKTA
;
A
#
# COMPACT_ATOMS: atom_id res chain seq x y z
N MET A 1 -51.06 -7.37 -0.48
CA MET A 1 -50.64 -5.98 -0.22
C MET A 1 -49.35 -5.90 0.61
N VAL A 2 -49.22 -6.61 1.73
CA VAL A 2 -48.00 -6.60 2.59
C VAL A 2 -46.73 -7.16 1.91
N LYS A 3 -46.84 -8.20 1.06
CA LYS A 3 -45.71 -8.75 0.28
C LYS A 3 -45.18 -7.82 -0.83
N GLN A 4 -45.98 -6.87 -1.32
CA GLN A 4 -45.61 -5.97 -2.42
C GLN A 4 -44.86 -4.73 -1.92
N ILE A 5 -45.18 -4.24 -0.72
CA ILE A 5 -44.44 -3.14 -0.09
C ILE A 5 -43.01 -3.58 0.26
N LEU A 6 -42.82 -4.86 0.61
CA LEU A 6 -41.51 -5.43 0.92
C LEU A 6 -40.57 -5.46 -0.29
N LEU A 7 -41.08 -5.75 -1.49
CA LEU A 7 -40.25 -5.86 -2.71
C LEU A 7 -39.77 -4.48 -3.21
N THR A 8 -40.59 -3.45 -3.07
CA THR A 8 -40.24 -2.07 -3.46
C THR A 8 -39.26 -1.43 -2.47
N LEU A 9 -39.35 -1.77 -1.17
CA LEU A 9 -38.35 -1.37 -0.18
C LEU A 9 -36.99 -2.04 -0.43
N ILE A 10 -36.95 -3.29 -0.90
CA ILE A 10 -35.68 -3.99 -1.23
C ILE A 10 -34.96 -3.34 -2.43
N LEU A 11 -35.69 -2.83 -3.42
CA LEU A 11 -35.09 -2.11 -4.56
C LEU A 11 -34.54 -0.73 -4.20
N LEU A 12 -35.12 -0.06 -3.19
CA LEU A 12 -34.57 1.18 -2.62
C LEU A 12 -33.32 0.95 -1.75
N PHE A 13 -33.13 -0.26 -1.21
CA PHE A 13 -31.90 -0.66 -0.52
C PHE A 13 -30.77 -1.12 -1.47
N LEU A 14 -31.09 -1.46 -2.71
CA LEU A 14 -30.10 -1.81 -3.75
C LEU A 14 -29.59 -0.59 -4.54
N ALA A 15 -30.27 0.55 -4.42
CA ALA A 15 -29.69 1.84 -4.77
C ALA A 15 -28.79 2.27 -3.61
N ALA A 16 -27.56 1.71 -3.59
CA ALA A 16 -26.52 2.23 -2.73
C ALA A 16 -26.44 3.77 -2.93
N PRO A 17 -26.28 4.55 -1.84
CA PRO A 17 -26.13 5.98 -1.98
C PRO A 17 -24.99 6.24 -2.96
N THR A 18 -25.25 7.08 -3.96
CA THR A 18 -24.20 7.64 -4.81
C THR A 18 -23.15 8.24 -3.89
N HIS A 19 -22.00 7.58 -3.73
CA HIS A 19 -20.86 8.17 -3.04
C HIS A 19 -20.27 9.22 -3.97
N CYS A 20 -20.92 10.39 -4.03
CA CYS A 20 -20.21 11.65 -4.19
C CYS A 20 -19.55 11.97 -2.83
N ARG A 21 -18.78 11.00 -2.30
CA ARG A 21 -17.98 11.18 -1.10
C ARG A 21 -16.78 11.96 -1.58
N LYS A 22 -16.54 13.15 -1.00
CA LYS A 22 -15.24 13.79 -1.18
C LYS A 22 -14.18 12.76 -0.76
N ARG A 23 -13.15 12.58 -1.59
CA ARG A 23 -12.02 11.69 -1.28
C ARG A 23 -11.61 11.92 0.17
N HIS A 24 -11.49 10.85 0.94
CA HIS A 24 -11.15 10.99 2.33
C HIS A 24 -9.72 11.53 2.45
N VAL A 25 -9.58 12.66 3.14
CA VAL A 25 -8.27 13.27 3.44
C VAL A 25 -8.12 13.31 4.94
N ILE A 26 -7.01 12.74 5.41
CA ILE A 26 -6.66 12.65 6.81
C ILE A 26 -5.44 13.54 7.02
N ASP A 27 -5.65 14.70 7.63
CA ASP A 27 -4.56 15.63 7.94
C ASP A 27 -3.81 15.16 9.19
N ILE A 28 -2.48 15.12 9.09
CA ILE A 28 -1.58 14.77 10.19
C ILE A 28 -0.90 16.04 10.65
N ARG A 29 -1.17 16.43 11.90
CA ARG A 29 -0.48 17.54 12.55
C ARG A 29 0.51 17.01 13.57
N TRP A 30 1.78 17.00 13.21
CA TRP A 30 2.87 16.53 14.07
C TRP A 30 4.19 17.22 13.71
N PRO A 31 4.87 17.88 14.68
CA PRO A 31 6.07 18.65 14.35
C PRO A 31 7.20 17.80 13.78
N ASN A 32 7.68 18.19 12.60
CA ASN A 32 8.82 17.61 11.92
C ASN A 32 8.76 16.08 11.75
N LEU A 33 7.56 15.52 11.53
CA LEU A 33 7.39 14.07 11.39
C LEU A 33 8.07 13.53 10.13
N TYR A 34 7.73 14.10 8.96
CA TYR A 34 8.15 13.63 7.64
C TYR A 34 8.02 12.10 7.49
N PRO A 35 6.79 11.56 7.55
CA PRO A 35 6.59 10.12 7.49
C PRO A 35 6.91 9.60 6.10
N GLU A 36 7.73 8.55 5.99
CA GLU A 36 8.08 7.93 4.70
C GLU A 36 7.19 6.72 4.41
N SER A 37 7.00 5.85 5.41
CA SER A 37 6.09 4.71 5.35
C SER A 37 5.02 4.76 6.43
N PHE A 38 3.94 4.03 6.17
CA PHE A 38 2.80 3.84 7.05
C PHE A 38 2.10 2.52 6.74
N THR A 39 1.42 1.96 7.74
CA THR A 39 0.66 0.72 7.60
C THR A 39 -0.64 0.81 8.38
N TRP A 40 -1.66 0.11 7.91
CA TRP A 40 -2.96 0.01 8.57
C TRP A 40 -2.98 -1.11 9.62
N ASP A 41 -3.31 -0.79 10.88
CA ASP A 41 -3.61 -1.79 11.91
C ASP A 41 -5.13 -2.01 12.02
N PRO A 42 -5.66 -3.15 11.53
CA PRO A 42 -7.10 -3.42 11.57
C PRO A 42 -7.63 -3.66 12.98
N LYS A 43 -6.78 -3.94 13.98
CA LYS A 43 -7.24 -4.14 15.36
C LYS A 43 -7.55 -2.82 16.06
N SER A 44 -6.77 -1.79 15.79
CA SER A 44 -6.97 -0.45 16.36
C SER A 44 -7.79 0.48 15.48
N ASP A 45 -8.01 0.13 14.20
CA ASP A 45 -8.68 0.99 13.20
C ASP A 45 -7.88 2.27 12.92
N HIS A 46 -6.56 2.16 13.02
CA HIS A 46 -5.63 3.28 12.92
C HIS A 46 -4.47 2.94 11.97
N PHE A 47 -3.91 3.96 11.34
CA PHE A 47 -2.61 3.89 10.71
C PHE A 47 -1.49 4.04 11.73
N ILE A 48 -0.37 3.38 11.48
CA ILE A 48 0.91 3.56 12.17
C ILE A 48 1.86 4.18 11.16
N ALA A 49 2.48 5.30 11.49
CA ALA A 49 3.43 6.00 10.61
C ALA A 49 4.75 6.26 11.35
N GLY A 50 5.85 6.20 10.60
CA GLY A 50 7.21 6.47 11.09
C GLY A 50 7.60 7.93 10.96
N SER A 51 8.80 8.26 11.41
CA SER A 51 9.39 9.58 11.24
C SER A 51 10.78 9.49 10.61
N LEU A 52 11.04 10.35 9.63
CA LEU A 52 12.39 10.51 9.09
C LEU A 52 13.33 11.28 10.02
N ARG A 53 12.81 12.06 10.98
CA ARG A 53 13.63 12.97 11.79
C ARG A 53 14.00 12.42 13.15
N ARG A 54 13.22 11.47 13.67
CA ARG A 54 13.38 10.90 15.01
C ARG A 54 12.97 9.41 15.00
N PRO A 55 13.51 8.57 15.90
CA PRO A 55 13.07 7.19 16.07
C PRO A 55 11.71 7.13 16.77
N GLN A 56 10.67 7.58 16.09
CA GLN A 56 9.32 7.73 16.62
C GLN A 56 8.27 7.10 15.71
N LEU A 57 7.28 6.47 16.33
CA LEU A 57 6.05 6.01 15.70
C LEU A 57 4.86 6.82 16.24
N ILE A 58 3.95 7.17 15.34
CA ILE A 58 2.68 7.79 15.68
C ILE A 58 1.52 6.92 15.20
N SER A 59 0.38 7.06 15.88
CA SER A 59 -0.92 6.53 15.45
C SER A 59 -1.72 7.64 14.80
N VAL A 60 -2.42 7.32 13.71
CA VAL A 60 -3.31 8.24 13.00
C VAL A 60 -4.65 7.54 12.77
N SER A 61 -5.73 8.03 13.38
CA SER A 61 -7.06 7.47 13.14
C SER A 61 -7.62 7.88 11.77
N ASP A 62 -8.64 7.18 11.28
CA ASP A 62 -9.37 7.57 10.06
C ASP A 62 -9.95 9.00 10.21
N ALA A 63 -10.20 9.50 11.43
CA ALA A 63 -10.67 10.87 11.68
C ALA A 63 -9.56 11.93 11.78
N GLY A 64 -8.29 11.58 11.59
CA GLY A 64 -7.15 12.51 11.70
C GLY A 64 -6.71 12.82 13.14
N VAL A 65 -7.12 12.00 14.11
CA VAL A 65 -6.62 12.11 15.49
C VAL A 65 -5.25 11.45 15.56
N VAL A 66 -4.24 12.22 15.96
CA VAL A 66 -2.85 11.78 16.02
C VAL A 66 -2.40 11.59 17.47
N SER A 67 -1.67 10.50 17.75
CA SER A 67 -1.04 10.26 19.06
C SER A 67 0.34 9.61 18.93
N ALA A 68 1.23 9.84 19.90
CA ALA A 68 2.49 9.12 19.97
C ALA A 68 2.24 7.66 20.36
N LEU A 69 2.92 6.72 19.69
CA LEU A 69 2.94 5.30 20.04
C LEU A 69 4.25 4.91 20.71
N LEU A 70 5.38 5.35 20.15
CA LEU A 70 6.71 4.98 20.59
C LEU A 70 7.68 6.14 20.32
N SER A 71 8.61 6.39 21.26
CA SER A 71 9.88 7.05 21.02
C SER A 71 10.96 6.09 21.50
N ASP A 72 11.87 5.68 20.61
CA ASP A 72 12.89 4.69 20.94
C ASP A 72 14.23 5.37 21.25
N ASP A 73 14.41 5.67 22.53
CA ASP A 73 15.62 6.32 23.06
C ASP A 73 16.84 5.38 23.09
N SER A 74 16.68 4.09 22.75
CA SER A 74 17.80 3.15 22.61
C SER A 74 18.54 3.30 21.28
N LEU A 75 17.90 3.92 20.29
CA LEU A 75 18.47 4.23 18.99
C LEU A 75 19.13 5.62 18.99
N PRO A 76 20.13 5.86 18.13
CA PRO A 76 20.66 7.21 17.91
C PRO A 76 19.53 8.20 17.59
N SER A 77 19.59 9.41 18.14
CA SER A 77 18.52 10.42 18.00
C SER A 77 18.26 10.88 16.57
N ASN A 78 19.23 10.68 15.67
CA ASN A 78 19.15 10.96 14.23
C ASN A 78 18.70 9.74 13.41
N SER A 79 18.19 8.69 14.04
CA SER A 79 17.65 7.52 13.35
C SER A 79 16.29 7.84 12.75
N SER A 80 16.08 7.38 11.53
CA SER A 80 14.86 7.48 10.75
C SER A 80 14.15 6.14 10.72
N PHE A 81 12.82 6.15 10.85
CA PHE A 81 11.96 5.00 10.54
C PHE A 81 11.44 5.17 9.12
N VAL A 82 12.00 4.39 8.20
CA VAL A 82 11.72 4.45 6.76
C VAL A 82 10.60 3.47 6.43
N GLY A 83 10.85 2.18 6.20
CA GLY A 83 9.82 1.16 5.98
C GLY A 83 9.16 0.62 7.25
N ILE A 84 7.87 0.28 7.16
CA ILE A 84 7.07 -0.29 8.25
C ILE A 84 6.17 -1.40 7.72
N SER A 85 6.20 -2.57 8.35
CA SER A 85 5.25 -3.65 8.08
C SER A 85 4.71 -4.27 9.36
N LEU A 86 3.42 -4.59 9.34
CA LEU A 86 2.78 -5.37 10.38
C LEU A 86 2.94 -6.87 10.12
N ASP A 87 3.21 -7.62 11.18
CA ASP A 87 3.07 -9.07 11.23
C ASP A 87 1.85 -9.41 12.08
N PRO A 88 0.66 -9.58 11.45
CA PRO A 88 -0.58 -9.79 12.18
C PRO A 88 -0.62 -11.15 12.88
N ARG A 89 0.19 -12.13 12.46
CA ARG A 89 0.22 -13.48 13.06
C ARG A 89 1.01 -13.49 14.36
N LEU A 90 2.18 -12.85 14.35
CA LEU A 90 3.04 -12.77 15.54
C LEU A 90 2.79 -11.53 16.39
N HIS A 91 1.81 -10.69 16.01
CA HIS A 91 1.43 -9.46 16.71
C HIS A 91 2.61 -8.54 16.98
N ARG A 92 3.42 -8.32 15.94
CA ARG A 92 4.60 -7.45 16.00
C ARG A 92 4.62 -6.48 14.84
N LEU A 93 5.31 -5.38 15.07
CA LEU A 93 5.65 -4.39 14.06
C LEU A 93 7.11 -4.59 13.67
N LEU A 94 7.42 -4.49 12.38
CA LEU A 94 8.76 -4.48 11.83
C LEU A 94 9.01 -3.09 11.25
N VAL A 95 10.13 -2.48 11.65
CA VAL A 95 10.49 -1.12 11.24
C VAL A 95 11.92 -1.11 10.76
N VAL A 96 12.14 -0.58 9.55
CA VAL A 96 13.48 -0.36 9.01
C VAL A 96 14.01 0.94 9.60
N VAL A 97 15.18 0.83 10.24
CA VAL A 97 15.88 1.95 10.86
C VAL A 97 17.04 2.36 9.96
N ARG A 98 17.14 3.66 9.68
CA ARG A 98 18.22 4.22 8.87
C ARG A 98 18.83 5.46 9.53
N GLY A 99 20.14 5.49 9.66
CA GLY A 99 20.93 6.70 9.91
C GLY A 99 21.55 7.17 8.60
N PHE A 100 21.44 8.46 8.28
CA PHE A 100 22.04 9.02 7.06
C PHE A 100 23.48 9.49 7.27
N SER A 101 23.82 10.00 8.46
CA SER A 101 25.15 10.50 8.80
C SER A 101 25.39 10.44 10.32
N PRO A 102 26.24 9.53 10.84
CA PRO A 102 26.89 8.44 10.10
C PRO A 102 25.88 7.43 9.52
N PRO A 103 26.22 6.74 8.41
CA PRO A 103 25.33 5.74 7.82
C PRO A 103 25.19 4.53 8.75
N PHE A 104 23.95 4.09 8.94
CA PHE A 104 23.60 2.90 9.71
C PHE A 104 22.28 2.34 9.17
N SER A 105 22.17 1.02 9.06
CA SER A 105 20.92 0.34 8.68
C SER A 105 20.64 -0.83 9.61
N ALA A 106 19.40 -0.92 10.09
CA ALA A 106 18.93 -2.05 10.88
C ALA A 106 17.46 -2.36 10.64
N LEU A 107 17.04 -3.55 11.06
CA LEU A 107 15.64 -3.89 11.25
C LEU A 107 15.36 -4.02 12.74
N VAL A 108 14.38 -3.28 13.23
CA VAL A 108 13.87 -3.43 14.60
C VAL A 108 12.50 -4.08 14.57
N SER A 109 12.22 -4.90 15.57
CA SER A 109 10.89 -5.48 15.77
C SER A 109 10.35 -5.08 17.14
N TYR A 110 9.08 -4.68 17.19
CA TYR A 110 8.36 -4.33 18.41
C TYR A 110 7.15 -5.22 18.59
N ASP A 111 6.85 -5.60 19.83
CA ASP A 111 5.56 -6.17 20.20
C ASP A 111 4.47 -5.13 19.94
N LEU A 112 3.44 -5.45 19.16
CA LEU A 112 2.48 -4.45 18.70
C LEU A 112 1.61 -3.87 19.83
N PRO A 113 1.11 -4.65 20.81
CA PRO A 113 0.32 -4.10 21.91
C PRO A 113 1.11 -3.22 22.88
N THR A 114 2.36 -3.55 23.17
CA THR A 114 3.16 -2.85 24.20
C THR A 114 4.24 -1.95 23.64
N PHE A 115 4.53 -2.03 22.34
CA PHE A 115 5.68 -1.41 21.66
C PHE A 115 7.03 -1.74 22.30
N ARG A 116 7.12 -2.85 23.06
CA ARG A 116 8.41 -3.32 23.59
C ARG A 116 9.27 -3.87 22.46
N GLN A 117 10.52 -3.43 22.38
CA GLN A 117 11.48 -3.99 21.43
C GLN A 117 11.67 -5.50 21.67
N LEU A 118 11.50 -6.29 20.61
CA LEU A 118 11.74 -7.73 20.56
C LEU A 118 13.17 -8.03 20.14
N PHE A 119 13.66 -7.36 19.09
CA PHE A 119 15.04 -7.39 18.65
C PHE A 119 15.40 -6.15 17.85
N LEU A 120 16.71 -5.87 17.75
CA LEU A 120 17.31 -4.93 16.82
C LEU A 120 18.41 -5.67 16.07
N THR A 121 18.30 -5.76 14.76
CA THR A 121 19.23 -6.49 13.90
C THR A 121 19.96 -5.51 12.98
N PRO A 122 21.23 -5.17 13.27
CA PRO A 122 22.07 -4.42 12.35
C PRO A 122 22.25 -5.16 11.03
N LEU A 123 22.25 -4.42 9.93
CA LEU A 123 22.44 -4.97 8.58
C LEU A 123 23.83 -4.64 8.02
N ASP A 124 24.49 -3.59 8.53
CA ASP A 124 25.70 -2.98 7.94
C ASP A 124 26.86 -3.97 7.73
N ASP A 125 26.99 -5.00 8.56
CA ASP A 125 28.06 -6.00 8.45
C ASP A 125 27.83 -7.03 7.31
N LEU A 126 26.67 -7.01 6.66
CA LEU A 126 26.35 -7.94 5.57
C LEU A 126 27.00 -7.54 4.23
N LEU A 127 27.36 -6.26 4.08
CA LEU A 127 27.99 -5.71 2.87
C LEU A 127 29.22 -4.87 3.22
N PRO A 128 30.24 -4.81 2.34
CA PRO A 128 31.40 -3.94 2.55
C PRO A 128 31.09 -2.46 2.27
N SER A 129 29.96 -2.16 1.63
CA SER A 129 29.47 -0.81 1.31
C SER A 129 28.35 -0.41 2.26
N ALA A 130 28.14 0.90 2.41
CA ALA A 130 27.02 1.42 3.19
C ALA A 130 25.69 0.89 2.65
N ILE A 131 24.83 0.43 3.55
CA ILE A 131 23.51 -0.12 3.24
C ILE A 131 22.50 1.01 3.28
N GLY A 132 21.64 1.06 2.26
CA GLY A 132 20.50 1.95 2.22
C GLY A 132 19.21 1.18 2.41
N ALA A 133 19.02 0.59 3.59
CA ALA A 133 17.78 -0.12 3.89
C ALA A 133 16.58 0.81 3.71
N ASN A 134 15.51 0.34 3.09
CA ASN A 134 14.32 1.15 2.83
C ASN A 134 13.05 0.46 3.33
N ASP A 135 12.55 -0.56 2.63
CA ASP A 135 11.25 -1.15 2.95
C ASP A 135 11.37 -2.59 3.50
N VAL A 136 10.30 -3.08 4.11
CA VAL A 136 10.23 -4.42 4.70
C VAL A 136 8.92 -5.13 4.41
N ALA A 137 9.00 -6.39 3.99
CA ALA A 137 7.86 -7.31 3.94
C ALA A 137 8.04 -8.46 4.93
N VAL A 138 6.94 -9.11 5.32
CA VAL A 138 6.98 -10.27 6.23
C VAL A 138 6.23 -11.46 5.65
N ASP A 139 6.79 -12.66 5.78
CA ASP A 139 6.11 -13.91 5.41
C ASP A 139 5.33 -14.55 6.56
N TYR A 140 4.60 -15.62 6.26
CA TYR A 140 3.81 -16.35 7.26
C TYR A 140 4.60 -17.11 8.32
N SER A 141 5.91 -17.26 8.13
CA SER A 141 6.81 -17.88 9.11
C SER A 141 7.52 -16.83 9.97
N GLY A 142 7.18 -15.55 9.81
CA GLY A 142 7.81 -14.46 10.53
C GLY A 142 9.21 -14.11 10.02
N ASN A 143 9.60 -14.48 8.81
CA ASN A 143 10.81 -13.90 8.22
C ASN A 143 10.47 -12.55 7.60
N ALA A 144 11.34 -11.57 7.85
CA ALA A 144 11.28 -10.26 7.24
C ALA A 144 12.24 -10.17 6.05
N TYR A 145 11.84 -9.41 5.03
CA TYR A 145 12.59 -9.20 3.80
C TYR A 145 12.81 -7.71 3.61
N VAL A 146 14.06 -7.26 3.70
CA VAL A 146 14.42 -5.83 3.69
C VAL A 146 15.12 -5.49 2.39
N THR A 147 14.68 -4.42 1.73
CA THR A 147 15.30 -3.92 0.49
C THR A 147 16.43 -2.96 0.77
N ASP A 148 17.45 -2.99 -0.08
CA ASP A 148 18.56 -2.04 -0.09
C ASP A 148 18.57 -1.22 -1.38
N SER A 149 18.18 0.04 -1.26
CA SER A 149 18.10 0.96 -2.39
C SER A 149 19.46 1.44 -2.90
N VAL A 150 20.55 1.16 -2.18
CA VAL A 150 21.91 1.58 -2.60
C VAL A 150 22.60 0.45 -3.37
N ASN A 151 22.47 -0.79 -2.91
CA ASN A 151 23.25 -1.91 -3.45
C ASN A 151 22.44 -2.88 -4.33
N ASP A 152 21.12 -2.68 -4.46
CA ASP A 152 20.17 -3.60 -5.10
C ASP A 152 20.26 -5.02 -4.51
N VAL A 153 20.13 -5.09 -3.19
CA VAL A 153 20.19 -6.33 -2.40
C VAL A 153 18.90 -6.51 -1.61
N ILE A 154 18.50 -7.76 -1.40
CA ILE A 154 17.41 -8.11 -0.49
C ILE A 154 17.99 -8.93 0.66
N PHE A 155 17.77 -8.47 1.89
CA PHE A 155 18.12 -9.20 3.10
C PHE A 155 16.94 -10.03 3.57
N LYS A 156 17.23 -11.15 4.22
CA LYS A 156 16.26 -11.94 4.98
C LYS A 156 16.66 -11.91 6.45
N VAL A 157 15.74 -11.49 7.30
CA VAL A 157 15.88 -11.52 8.77
C VAL A 157 14.89 -12.55 9.31
N THR A 158 15.37 -13.56 10.02
CA THR A 158 14.46 -14.57 10.59
C THR A 158 13.61 -13.99 11.72
N GLU A 159 12.58 -14.72 12.16
CA GLU A 159 11.76 -14.33 13.31
C GLU A 159 12.61 -14.04 14.56
N GLN A 160 13.72 -14.74 14.73
CA GLN A 160 14.67 -14.60 15.84
C GLN A 160 15.73 -13.49 15.61
N GLY A 161 15.58 -12.68 14.56
CA GLY A 161 16.47 -11.54 14.30
C GLY A 161 17.80 -11.89 13.63
N LYS A 162 17.96 -13.09 13.04
CA LYS A 162 19.18 -13.45 12.31
C LYS A 162 19.10 -12.94 10.88
N ALA A 163 20.00 -12.01 10.50
CA ALA A 163 20.07 -11.48 9.14
C ALA A 163 21.01 -12.29 8.24
N THR A 164 20.60 -12.42 6.98
CA THR A 164 21.36 -12.99 5.87
C THR A 164 21.00 -12.26 4.58
N ILE A 165 21.76 -12.51 3.52
CA ILE A 165 21.43 -11.99 2.20
C ILE A 165 20.58 -13.02 1.47
N LEU A 166 19.37 -12.62 1.08
CA LEU A 166 18.50 -13.44 0.26
C LEU A 166 18.92 -13.37 -1.20
N SER A 167 19.05 -12.15 -1.76
CA SER A 167 19.25 -11.97 -3.19
C SER A 167 20.22 -10.85 -3.51
N ARG A 168 21.11 -11.12 -4.48
CA ARG A 168 21.96 -10.13 -5.19
C ARG A 168 21.85 -10.35 -6.70
N SER A 169 20.66 -10.67 -7.19
CA SER A 169 20.45 -11.11 -8.56
C SER A 169 20.94 -10.09 -9.59
N GLN A 170 21.58 -10.57 -10.65
CA GLN A 170 22.00 -9.73 -11.78
C GLN A 170 20.79 -9.13 -12.53
N ALA A 171 19.58 -9.69 -12.34
CA ALA A 171 18.36 -9.14 -12.89
C ALA A 171 18.13 -7.68 -12.48
N PHE A 172 18.50 -7.30 -11.25
CA PHE A 172 18.33 -5.94 -10.72
C PHE A 172 19.20 -4.91 -11.45
N LYS A 173 20.29 -5.35 -12.08
CA LYS A 173 21.27 -4.50 -12.79
C LYS A 173 21.20 -4.65 -14.31
N SER A 174 20.22 -5.38 -14.81
CA SER A 174 20.11 -5.69 -16.24
C SER A 174 19.62 -4.51 -17.08
N TYR A 175 19.17 -3.42 -16.46
CA TYR A 175 18.65 -2.23 -17.13
C TYR A 175 19.41 -1.00 -16.61
N PRO A 176 20.12 -0.26 -17.48
CA PRO A 176 20.81 0.94 -17.06
C PRO A 176 19.81 2.05 -16.77
N VAL A 177 20.16 2.90 -15.81
CA VAL A 177 19.52 4.20 -15.63
C VAL A 177 19.89 5.06 -16.84
N VAL A 178 18.89 5.44 -17.65
CA VAL A 178 19.11 6.13 -18.93
C VAL A 178 19.22 7.65 -18.73
N ASP A 179 18.46 8.18 -17.78
CA ASP A 179 18.42 9.60 -17.46
C ASP A 179 18.87 9.80 -16.00
N HIS A 180 19.98 10.51 -15.82
CA HIS A 180 20.51 10.85 -14.49
C HIS A 180 20.04 12.22 -13.99
N THR A 181 19.16 12.89 -14.74
CA THR A 181 18.57 14.18 -14.37
C THR A 181 17.21 14.02 -13.70
N VAL A 182 16.57 12.85 -13.83
CA VAL A 182 15.30 12.57 -13.16
C VAL A 182 15.49 12.32 -11.67
N PRO A 183 14.51 12.72 -10.82
CA PRO A 183 14.48 12.33 -9.42
C PRO A 183 14.63 10.81 -9.23
N TYR A 184 15.22 10.40 -8.10
CA TYR A 184 15.44 8.99 -7.73
C TYR A 184 16.33 8.15 -8.67
N HIS A 185 17.08 8.77 -9.59
CA HIS A 185 18.02 8.04 -10.45
C HIS A 185 19.08 7.20 -9.69
N ASN A 186 19.33 7.52 -8.41
CA ASN A 186 20.24 6.79 -7.52
C ASN A 186 19.54 5.78 -6.59
N CYS A 187 18.21 5.66 -6.64
CA CYS A 187 17.45 4.77 -5.76
C CYS A 187 17.11 3.47 -6.50
N GLY A 188 17.74 2.38 -6.07
CA GLY A 188 17.52 1.04 -6.59
C GLY A 188 16.26 0.37 -6.06
N LEU A 189 16.39 -0.87 -5.58
CA LEU A 189 15.27 -1.61 -4.97
C LEU A 189 14.65 -0.83 -3.82
N ASN A 190 13.32 -0.73 -3.81
CA ASN A 190 12.60 0.14 -2.90
C ASN A 190 11.45 -0.64 -2.23
N GLY A 191 10.19 -0.35 -2.56
CA GLY A 191 9.06 -1.03 -1.96
C GLY A 191 9.05 -2.55 -2.15
N VAL A 192 8.58 -3.29 -1.14
CA VAL A 192 8.48 -4.75 -1.18
C VAL A 192 7.20 -5.29 -0.55
N ILE A 193 6.57 -6.28 -1.19
CA ILE A 193 5.48 -7.07 -0.59
C ILE A 193 5.74 -8.57 -0.72
N TYR A 194 5.25 -9.33 0.27
CA TYR A 194 5.25 -10.78 0.24
C TYR A 194 3.97 -11.33 -0.39
N ASN A 195 4.12 -12.30 -1.27
CA ASN A 195 3.03 -13.12 -1.78
C ASN A 195 3.00 -14.49 -1.09
N PRO A 196 1.83 -14.95 -0.61
CA PRO A 196 1.60 -16.28 -0.03
C PRO A 196 2.14 -17.48 -0.81
N LYS A 197 2.34 -17.33 -2.12
CA LYS A 197 2.90 -18.37 -3.00
C LYS A 197 4.44 -18.48 -2.93
N GLY A 198 5.10 -17.82 -1.97
CA GLY A 198 6.54 -17.97 -1.73
C GLY A 198 7.42 -17.03 -2.56
N TYR A 199 6.95 -15.83 -2.86
CA TYR A 199 7.78 -14.84 -3.56
C TYR A 199 7.50 -13.42 -3.09
N LEU A 200 8.44 -12.53 -3.36
CA LEU A 200 8.32 -11.08 -3.18
C LEU A 200 8.01 -10.42 -4.51
N LEU A 201 7.24 -9.34 -4.47
CA LEU A 201 7.23 -8.32 -5.52
C LEU A 201 8.01 -7.12 -5.01
N VAL A 202 8.97 -6.65 -5.82
CA VAL A 202 9.91 -5.60 -5.43
C VAL A 202 9.98 -4.55 -6.52
N THR A 203 9.72 -3.30 -6.17
CA THR A 203 9.83 -2.15 -7.07
C THR A 203 11.28 -1.65 -7.12
N GLN A 204 11.66 -1.05 -8.24
CA GLN A 204 12.96 -0.40 -8.40
C GLN A 204 12.74 1.03 -8.90
N SER A 205 13.12 2.03 -8.10
CA SER A 205 12.74 3.43 -8.35
C SER A 205 13.42 4.01 -9.59
N ASN A 206 14.73 3.79 -9.74
CA ASN A 206 15.56 4.39 -10.78
C ASN A 206 15.28 3.87 -12.20
N THR A 207 14.72 2.67 -12.35
CA THR A 207 14.40 2.07 -13.66
C THR A 207 12.91 1.85 -13.88
N GLY A 208 12.08 2.01 -12.85
CA GLY A 208 10.65 1.73 -12.86
C GLY A 208 10.31 0.26 -13.09
N ARG A 209 11.22 -0.67 -12.77
CA ARG A 209 11.01 -2.11 -12.96
C ARG A 209 10.35 -2.73 -11.74
N LEU A 210 9.59 -3.79 -11.99
CA LEU A 210 9.04 -4.69 -10.98
C LEU A 210 9.72 -6.04 -11.10
N PHE A 211 10.17 -6.58 -9.97
CA PHE A 211 10.81 -7.89 -9.90
C PHE A 211 9.99 -8.86 -9.07
N LYS A 212 9.95 -10.11 -9.51
CA LYS A 212 9.48 -11.24 -8.72
C LYS A 212 10.70 -11.99 -8.18
N VAL A 213 10.77 -12.16 -6.87
CA VAL A 213 11.91 -12.79 -6.18
C VAL A 213 11.44 -13.97 -5.35
N SER A 214 11.98 -15.16 -5.60
CA SER A 214 11.71 -16.35 -4.78
C SER A 214 12.27 -16.17 -3.36
N VAL A 215 11.48 -16.52 -2.34
CA VAL A 215 11.94 -16.43 -0.94
C VAL A 215 12.78 -17.64 -0.49
N ASP A 216 12.79 -18.71 -1.30
CA ASP A 216 13.48 -19.95 -1.00
C ASP A 216 14.97 -19.87 -1.37
N ASP A 217 15.27 -19.30 -2.53
CA ASP A 217 16.62 -19.26 -3.11
C ASP A 217 17.08 -17.85 -3.55
N GLY A 218 16.21 -16.84 -3.42
CA GLY A 218 16.51 -15.48 -3.84
C GLY A 218 16.57 -15.28 -5.36
N ALA A 219 16.15 -16.27 -6.17
CA ALA A 219 16.12 -16.14 -7.62
C ALA A 219 15.15 -15.02 -8.03
N ALA A 220 15.66 -14.01 -8.74
CA ALA A 220 14.87 -12.87 -9.18
C ALA A 220 14.72 -12.86 -10.70
N ARG A 221 13.52 -12.51 -11.14
CA ARG A 221 13.20 -12.24 -12.54
C ARG A 221 12.38 -10.97 -12.66
N ARG A 222 12.53 -10.27 -13.78
CA ARG A 222 11.68 -9.11 -14.09
C ARG A 222 10.24 -9.58 -14.38
N VAL A 223 9.27 -8.83 -13.88
CA VAL A 223 7.88 -8.93 -14.32
C VAL A 223 7.71 -8.14 -15.60
N ILE A 224 7.14 -8.76 -16.64
CA ILE A 224 6.86 -8.06 -17.89
C ILE A 224 5.59 -7.22 -17.68
N LEU A 225 5.72 -5.91 -17.79
CA LEU A 225 4.61 -4.95 -17.70
C LEU A 225 4.43 -4.26 -19.05
N ASN A 226 3.21 -3.77 -19.30
CA ASN A 226 2.87 -2.95 -20.47
C ASN A 226 3.47 -1.54 -20.43
N LYS A 227 4.05 -1.12 -19.30
CA LYS A 227 4.78 0.14 -19.12
C LYS A 227 5.71 0.07 -17.90
N ASP A 228 6.66 1.00 -17.85
CA ASP A 228 7.54 1.18 -16.69
C ASP A 228 6.83 2.01 -15.60
N LEU A 229 7.10 1.67 -14.34
CA LEU A 229 6.56 2.32 -13.16
C LEU A 229 7.49 3.47 -12.75
N THR A 230 7.49 4.56 -13.53
CA THR A 230 8.41 5.68 -13.33
C THR A 230 8.42 6.17 -11.88
N ALA A 231 9.61 6.25 -11.27
CA ALA A 231 9.81 6.67 -9.88
C ALA A 231 8.98 5.88 -8.85
N ALA A 232 8.80 4.58 -9.08
CA ALA A 232 8.11 3.69 -8.15
C ALA A 232 8.77 3.70 -6.76
N ASP A 233 7.94 3.73 -5.73
CA ASP A 233 8.34 3.79 -4.33
C ASP A 233 7.66 2.62 -3.59
N GLY A 234 6.81 2.90 -2.60
CA GLY A 234 6.03 1.89 -1.88
C GLY A 234 5.08 1.04 -2.74
N ILE A 235 4.77 -0.15 -2.24
CA ILE A 235 3.88 -1.13 -2.89
C ILE A 235 2.95 -1.76 -1.86
N ALA A 236 1.70 -1.98 -2.23
CA ALA A 236 0.71 -2.66 -1.40
C ALA A 236 -0.13 -3.64 -2.23
N VAL A 237 -0.81 -4.56 -1.55
CA VAL A 237 -1.77 -5.48 -2.18
C VAL A 237 -3.13 -5.35 -1.52
N ARG A 238 -4.16 -5.13 -2.34
CA ARG A 238 -5.56 -5.09 -1.93
C ARG A 238 -6.12 -6.50 -1.78
N GLY A 239 -7.17 -6.67 -0.99
CA GLY A 239 -7.74 -7.99 -0.68
C GLY A 239 -8.25 -8.78 -1.90
N ASP A 240 -8.51 -8.11 -3.02
CA ASP A 240 -8.90 -8.71 -4.30
C ASP A 240 -7.71 -9.09 -5.20
N GLY A 241 -6.47 -8.89 -4.72
CA GLY A 241 -5.25 -9.24 -5.43
C GLY A 241 -4.70 -8.15 -6.36
N VAL A 242 -5.32 -6.96 -6.39
CA VAL A 242 -4.75 -5.80 -7.08
C VAL A 242 -3.50 -5.33 -6.35
N VAL A 243 -2.41 -5.17 -7.10
CA VAL A 243 -1.17 -4.60 -6.60
C VAL A 243 -1.15 -3.11 -6.91
N LEU A 244 -0.83 -2.33 -5.90
CA LEU A 244 -0.80 -0.88 -5.91
C LEU A 244 0.65 -0.46 -5.80
N VAL A 245 1.13 0.39 -6.71
CA VAL A 245 2.49 0.93 -6.64
C VAL A 245 2.40 2.44 -6.66
N VAL A 246 2.83 3.07 -5.57
CA VAL A 246 2.93 4.54 -5.51
C VAL A 246 4.22 4.99 -6.18
N SER A 247 4.19 6.18 -6.74
CA SER A 247 5.33 6.90 -7.27
C SER A 247 5.15 8.39 -6.99
N GLN A 248 6.16 9.21 -7.29
CA GLN A 248 6.01 10.67 -7.17
C GLN A 248 4.84 11.25 -7.97
N HIS A 249 4.54 10.65 -9.13
CA HIS A 249 3.59 11.23 -10.07
C HIS A 249 2.23 10.53 -10.07
N LYS A 250 2.20 9.23 -9.74
CA LYS A 250 1.04 8.37 -9.97
C LYS A 250 0.93 7.25 -8.94
N LEU A 251 -0.31 6.83 -8.68
CA LEU A 251 -0.61 5.52 -8.15
C LEU A 251 -0.96 4.59 -9.31
N TYR A 252 -0.18 3.53 -9.49
CA TYR A 252 -0.42 2.50 -10.49
C TYR A 252 -1.24 1.36 -9.91
N PHE A 253 -2.23 0.89 -10.68
CA PHE A 253 -3.03 -0.29 -10.35
C PHE A 253 -2.67 -1.43 -11.29
N LEU A 254 -2.21 -2.54 -10.72
CA LEU A 254 -1.68 -3.68 -11.44
C LEU A 254 -2.46 -4.96 -11.15
N LYS A 255 -2.63 -5.80 -12.18
CA LYS A 255 -3.15 -7.17 -12.05
C LYS A 255 -2.26 -8.14 -12.83
N SER A 256 -2.26 -9.39 -12.40
CA SER A 256 -1.59 -10.50 -13.09
C SER A 256 -2.49 -11.73 -13.10
N GLN A 257 -2.46 -12.49 -14.19
CA GLN A 257 -3.20 -13.75 -14.35
C GLN A 257 -2.28 -14.98 -14.29
N ASP A 258 -0.96 -14.79 -14.21
CA ASP A 258 0.04 -15.85 -14.36
C ASP A 258 1.05 -15.89 -13.19
N SER A 259 0.61 -15.41 -12.02
CA SER A 259 1.45 -15.28 -10.82
C SER A 259 2.70 -14.42 -11.07
N TRP A 260 2.53 -13.28 -11.74
CA TRP A 260 3.54 -12.25 -11.96
C TRP A 260 4.75 -12.78 -12.72
N SER A 261 4.51 -13.56 -13.78
CA SER A 261 5.47 -13.62 -14.90
C SER A 261 5.28 -12.37 -15.75
N GLU A 262 4.01 -12.06 -15.99
CA GLU A 262 3.54 -10.86 -16.63
C GLU A 262 2.51 -10.16 -15.76
N GLY A 263 2.33 -8.86 -15.98
CA GLY A 263 1.33 -8.05 -15.33
C GLY A 263 0.89 -6.92 -16.24
N VAL A 264 -0.25 -6.34 -15.93
CA VAL A 264 -0.77 -5.18 -16.66
C VAL A 264 -1.05 -4.07 -15.67
N VAL A 265 -0.52 -2.89 -15.95
CA VAL A 265 -1.02 -1.64 -15.38
C VAL A 265 -2.34 -1.34 -16.10
N PHE A 266 -3.46 -1.60 -15.42
CA PHE A 266 -4.79 -1.48 -16.02
C PHE A 266 -5.44 -0.13 -15.74
N ASP A 267 -4.95 0.60 -14.73
CA ASP A 267 -5.33 1.96 -14.41
C ASP A 267 -4.19 2.73 -13.71
N GLU A 268 -4.29 4.06 -13.73
CA GLU A 268 -3.38 4.95 -13.03
C GLU A 268 -4.11 6.22 -12.56
N THR A 269 -3.80 6.67 -11.35
CA THR A 269 -4.35 7.91 -10.80
C THR A 269 -3.21 8.89 -10.56
N ALA A 270 -3.34 10.12 -11.07
CA ALA A 270 -2.34 11.17 -10.87
C ALA A 270 -2.27 11.59 -9.39
N LEU A 271 -1.06 11.85 -8.92
CA LEU A 271 -0.75 12.30 -7.56
C LEU A 271 -0.14 13.71 -7.59
N GLU A 272 -0.14 14.37 -6.43
CA GLU A 272 0.40 15.73 -6.27
C GLU A 272 1.92 15.66 -6.06
N GLU A 273 2.68 15.87 -7.14
CA GLU A 273 4.14 15.70 -7.17
C GLU A 273 4.87 16.55 -6.12
N GLU A 274 4.41 17.78 -5.89
CA GLU A 274 5.02 18.71 -4.94
C GLU A 274 4.94 18.23 -3.47
N ARG A 275 3.97 17.37 -3.18
CA ARG A 275 3.75 16.81 -1.83
C ARG A 275 4.51 15.51 -1.58
N HIS A 276 5.15 14.96 -2.63
CA HIS A 276 6.02 13.79 -2.57
C HIS A 276 5.34 12.57 -1.91
N ALA A 277 4.43 11.93 -2.64
CA ALA A 277 3.87 10.65 -2.23
C ALA A 277 4.98 9.58 -2.15
N SER A 278 5.05 8.86 -1.05
CA SER A 278 6.12 7.87 -0.78
C SER A 278 5.60 6.46 -0.51
N ALA A 279 4.45 6.34 0.16
CA ALA A 279 3.88 5.06 0.54
C ALA A 279 2.40 4.92 0.18
N VAL A 280 1.96 3.67 0.04
CA VAL A 280 0.56 3.29 -0.15
C VAL A 280 0.20 2.20 0.85
N SER A 281 -0.97 2.30 1.46
CA SER A 281 -1.52 1.27 2.35
C SER A 281 -2.98 1.02 2.03
N VAL A 282 -3.44 -0.21 2.27
CA VAL A 282 -4.84 -0.60 2.13
C VAL A 282 -5.46 -0.60 3.53
N GLY A 283 -6.44 0.28 3.74
CA GLY A 283 -7.14 0.44 5.00
C GLY A 283 -8.39 -0.44 5.12
N ALA A 284 -9.27 -0.07 6.05
CA ALA A 284 -10.58 -0.70 6.19
C ALA A 284 -11.37 -0.71 4.87
N GLU A 285 -12.14 -1.78 4.65
CA GLU A 285 -13.01 -1.94 3.47
C GLU A 285 -12.27 -1.93 2.12
N ASN A 286 -10.98 -2.30 2.10
CA ASN A 286 -10.11 -2.25 0.91
C ASN A 286 -9.89 -0.83 0.34
N ARG A 287 -10.17 0.21 1.12
CA ARG A 287 -9.87 1.60 0.73
C ARG A 287 -8.37 1.79 0.58
N VAL A 288 -7.96 2.45 -0.50
CA VAL A 288 -6.56 2.67 -0.82
C VAL A 288 -6.16 4.07 -0.40
N TYR A 289 -5.07 4.17 0.34
CA TYR A 289 -4.58 5.43 0.87
C TYR A 289 -3.14 5.66 0.45
N VAL A 290 -2.82 6.89 0.09
CA VAL A 290 -1.48 7.35 -0.25
C VAL A 290 -0.99 8.35 0.79
N LEU A 291 0.24 8.17 1.26
CA LEU A 291 0.90 9.06 2.20
C LEU A 291 1.68 10.14 1.48
N TYR A 292 1.40 11.40 1.82
CA TYR A 292 2.18 12.55 1.40
C TYR A 292 3.04 13.04 2.57
N GLY A 293 4.30 12.61 2.57
CA GLY A 293 5.23 12.78 3.67
C GLY A 293 6.23 13.92 3.53
N HIS A 294 6.30 14.57 2.35
CA HIS A 294 7.35 15.55 2.04
C HIS A 294 8.77 14.99 2.26
N VAL A 295 9.00 13.73 1.86
CA VAL A 295 10.21 12.97 2.21
C VAL A 295 11.52 13.64 1.79
N ASN A 296 11.53 14.38 0.69
CA ASN A 296 12.70 15.15 0.24
C ASN A 296 13.10 16.25 1.25
N GLU A 297 12.13 16.99 1.79
CA GLU A 297 12.37 17.99 2.85
C GLU A 297 12.83 17.30 4.15
N GLY A 298 12.27 16.13 4.44
CA GLY A 298 12.64 15.25 5.55
C GLY A 298 14.10 14.80 5.50
N MET A 299 14.56 14.36 4.33
CA MET A 299 15.93 13.89 4.10
C MET A 299 16.96 15.04 4.05
N MET A 300 16.60 16.19 3.47
CA MET A 300 17.53 17.33 3.36
C MET A 300 17.79 18.03 4.70
N GLY A 301 16.90 17.91 5.67
CA GLY A 301 17.13 18.50 7.00
C GLY A 301 16.96 20.03 7.09
N ASN A 302 16.54 20.69 6.00
CA ASN A 302 16.66 22.14 5.84
C ASN A 302 15.34 22.92 6.00
N THR A 303 14.22 22.22 6.18
CA THR A 303 12.88 22.81 6.31
C THR A 303 12.18 22.25 7.54
N GLU A 304 11.36 23.07 8.20
CA GLU A 304 10.48 22.66 9.28
C GLU A 304 9.04 22.56 8.77
N ARG A 305 8.31 21.51 9.19
CA ARG A 305 6.93 21.25 8.75
C ARG A 305 6.18 20.50 9.83
N ASP A 306 4.94 20.91 10.04
CA ASP A 306 4.05 20.30 11.03
C ASP A 306 2.82 19.62 10.41
N GLU A 307 2.58 19.81 9.11
CA GLU A 307 1.40 19.30 8.40
C GLU A 307 1.79 18.30 7.31
N PHE A 308 1.18 17.11 7.38
CA PHE A 308 1.28 16.02 6.42
C PHE A 308 -0.12 15.46 6.16
N SER A 309 -0.26 14.47 5.28
CA SER A 309 -1.59 13.93 5.00
C SER A 309 -1.58 12.52 4.45
N ILE A 310 -2.65 11.81 4.72
CA ILE A 310 -3.01 10.56 4.03
C ILE A 310 -4.26 10.84 3.19
N VAL A 311 -4.25 10.45 1.92
CA VAL A 311 -5.33 10.72 0.98
C VAL A 311 -5.85 9.41 0.40
N GLU A 312 -7.16 9.21 0.45
CA GLU A 312 -7.84 8.12 -0.24
C GLU A 312 -7.78 8.32 -1.76
N VAL A 313 -7.35 7.27 -2.46
CA VAL A 313 -7.20 7.26 -3.92
C VAL A 313 -7.98 6.10 -4.49
N GLU A 314 -8.82 6.38 -5.48
CA GLU A 314 -9.58 5.36 -6.20
C GLU A 314 -9.06 5.20 -7.63
N SER A 315 -9.31 4.02 -8.21
CA SER A 315 -9.11 3.75 -9.63
C SER A 315 -10.25 4.39 -10.42
N GLU A 316 -9.94 5.39 -11.26
CA GLU A 316 -10.96 6.03 -12.10
C GLU A 316 -11.68 5.04 -13.02
N LYS A 317 -10.96 4.02 -13.49
CA LYS A 317 -11.50 2.98 -14.35
C LYS A 317 -12.48 2.09 -13.61
N GLU A 318 -12.12 1.61 -12.41
CA GLU A 318 -13.03 0.80 -11.56
C GLU A 318 -14.27 1.62 -11.19
N SER A 319 -14.12 2.88 -10.78
CA SER A 319 -15.26 3.76 -10.46
C SER A 319 -16.18 3.99 -11.67
N LYS A 320 -15.62 4.10 -12.89
CA LYS A 320 -16.44 4.22 -14.12
C LYS A 320 -17.20 2.93 -14.44
N GLU A 321 -16.55 1.77 -14.30
CA GLU A 321 -17.18 0.48 -14.56
C GLU A 321 -18.33 0.20 -13.57
N GLU A 322 -18.15 0.51 -12.29
CA GLU A 322 -19.21 0.40 -11.28
C GLU A 322 -20.43 1.26 -11.61
N ASN A 323 -20.21 2.50 -12.03
CA ASN A 323 -21.30 3.39 -12.47
C ASN A 323 -22.09 2.79 -13.63
N VAL A 324 -21.43 2.16 -14.61
CA VAL A 324 -22.11 1.50 -15.73
C VAL A 324 -22.97 0.32 -15.26
N TRP A 325 -22.44 -0.53 -14.37
CA TRP A 325 -23.19 -1.68 -13.83
C TRP A 325 -24.45 -1.27 -13.08
N ILE A 326 -24.43 -0.14 -12.36
CA ILE A 326 -25.61 0.41 -11.70
C ILE A 326 -26.71 0.73 -12.72
N PHE A 327 -26.38 1.38 -13.83
CA PHE A 327 -27.36 1.67 -14.89
C PHE A 327 -27.88 0.40 -15.56
N VAL A 328 -27.02 -0.61 -15.74
CA VAL A 328 -27.44 -1.93 -16.24
C VAL A 328 -28.43 -2.58 -15.29
N LEU A 329 -28.16 -2.59 -13.98
CA LEU A 329 -29.04 -3.17 -12.96
C LEU A 329 -30.37 -2.42 -12.86
N ILE A 330 -30.36 -1.09 -12.94
CA ILE A 330 -31.59 -0.27 -13.01
C ILE A 330 -32.40 -0.63 -14.26
N GLY A 331 -31.74 -0.77 -15.41
CA GLY A 331 -32.37 -1.18 -16.67
C GLY A 331 -33.02 -2.56 -16.57
N VAL A 332 -32.30 -3.56 -16.05
CA VAL A 332 -32.83 -4.92 -15.83
C VAL A 332 -34.01 -4.89 -14.85
N GLY A 333 -33.92 -4.12 -13.77
CA GLY A 333 -34.99 -3.93 -12.80
C GLY A 333 -36.26 -3.31 -13.42
N LEU A 334 -36.10 -2.32 -14.31
CA LEU A 334 -37.21 -1.71 -15.05
C LEU A 334 -37.87 -2.69 -16.02
N VAL A 335 -37.09 -3.48 -16.77
CA VAL A 335 -37.62 -4.51 -17.67
C VAL A 335 -38.44 -5.53 -16.87
N TYR A 336 -37.90 -6.02 -15.75
CA TYR A 336 -38.61 -6.95 -14.87
C TYR A 336 -39.92 -6.34 -14.35
N PHE A 337 -39.89 -5.08 -13.91
CA PHE A 337 -41.08 -4.36 -13.46
C PHE A 337 -42.14 -4.21 -14.56
N LEU A 338 -41.75 -3.92 -15.80
CA LEU A 338 -42.67 -3.80 -16.93
C LEU A 338 -43.31 -5.14 -17.29
N ILE A 339 -42.54 -6.23 -17.30
CA ILE A 339 -43.05 -7.60 -17.51
C ILE A 339 -44.06 -7.94 -16.40
N TRP A 340 -43.70 -7.69 -15.14
CA TRP A 340 -44.57 -7.92 -14.00
C TRP A 340 -45.88 -7.11 -14.10
N ARG A 341 -45.79 -5.82 -14.45
CA ARG A 341 -46.96 -4.94 -14.64
C ARG A 341 -47.88 -5.48 -15.72
N PHE A 342 -47.34 -5.98 -16.83
CA PHE A 342 -48.13 -6.57 -17.91
C PHE A 342 -48.83 -7.85 -17.46
N GLN A 343 -48.12 -8.75 -16.79
CA GLN A 343 -48.67 -9.99 -16.22
C GLN A 343 -49.76 -9.72 -15.18
N MET A 344 -49.56 -8.75 -14.28
CA MET A 344 -50.57 -8.36 -13.30
C MET A 344 -51.80 -7.73 -13.94
N ARG A 345 -51.64 -6.98 -15.04
CA ARG A 345 -52.77 -6.42 -15.77
C ARG A 345 -53.63 -7.52 -16.40
N GLN A 346 -53.00 -8.55 -16.98
CA GLN A 346 -53.70 -9.74 -17.47
C GLN A 346 -54.39 -10.50 -16.33
N LEU A 347 -53.70 -10.73 -15.21
CA LEU A 347 -54.27 -11.40 -14.04
C LEU A 347 -55.52 -10.68 -13.51
N VAL A 348 -55.48 -9.35 -13.36
CA VAL A 348 -56.63 -8.56 -12.91
C VAL A 348 -57.78 -8.63 -13.91
N GLN A 349 -57.50 -8.59 -15.22
CA GLN A 349 -58.52 -8.74 -16.26
C GLN A 349 -59.19 -10.12 -16.20
N ASP A 350 -58.42 -11.20 -16.00
CA ASP A 350 -58.94 -12.56 -15.91
C ASP A 350 -59.72 -12.81 -14.61
N MET A 351 -59.31 -12.18 -13.50
CA MET A 351 -60.08 -12.21 -12.25
C MET A 351 -61.44 -11.53 -12.40
N ASN A 352 -61.51 -10.36 -13.06
CA ASN A 352 -62.76 -9.64 -13.26
C ASN A 352 -63.75 -10.39 -14.17
N LYS A 353 -63.26 -11.25 -15.09
CA LYS A 353 -64.11 -12.09 -15.94
C LYS A 353 -64.73 -13.29 -15.20
N LYS A 354 -64.23 -13.67 -14.03
CA LYS A 354 -64.78 -14.78 -13.23
C LYS A 354 -65.83 -14.33 -12.21
N THR A 355 -65.98 -13.02 -12.00
CA THR A 355 -66.93 -12.41 -11.05
C THR A 355 -68.17 -11.81 -11.71
N ALA A 356 -68.24 -11.82 -13.04
CA ALA A 356 -69.44 -11.52 -13.84
C ALA A 356 -70.05 -12.83 -14.32
#